data_AF-A0A9P6LDA0-F1
#
_entry.id   AF-A0A9P6LDA0-F1
#
_cell.length_a   1.000
_cell.length_b   1.000
_cell.length_c   1.000
_cell.angle_alpha   90.00
_cell.angle_beta   90.00
_cell.angle_gamma   90.00
#
_symmetry.space_group_name_H-M   'P 1'
#
loop_
_entity.id
_entity.type
_entity.pdbx_description
1 polymer ?
#
loop_
_entity_poly.entity_id
_entity_poly.type
_entity_poly.pdbx_seq_one_letter_code
_entity_poly.pdbx_strand_id
1 'polypeptide(L)'
;MDEPLIAKSPLAIQVDGNASSQEHVNSRPNTIAHEDGPLRSSTQKLEPPKWTMQSNDAGKHENDTQNVFGSASKNPSIMRLWSAEVITLAVAAILMGIILAILLDADDKPQDDWFFPLNINSVLATLSVMYRSLLVTVSAEALSQFKWIWFFSKRSPPRSLHHINVFDNASRGIWGALQLFPLVVFRDLACIPPLLVVLFSFAIGPFIQQAITIYDKTLVLPSGSLASIPITQTVGKPAASPAGINSSDNNYFGPGIRGFVYSALGYPQNNRGSIEVECDTGYCIFSPNITPQPLEVTHASIGICSQCEDRTYLAREVDESYVELPNGMQFNVKDDQNVFIVQNDDDLSWAFNDTEMVSKAYLGAAFANVTFLSRTREITTVYDEDREPIRLSDPSLPYFAAGVCSLWPCLQYYQGKVNNGTLVEKKLLNEPMYPDAIDFAENDQEVLSKVPVGKLPVSWNITAIQSPCRMDDSAYDYGDLQARDVGQLNHLAKDSKVRIVSPANAPDYPVESVPESCVFRMSGAFRATMASLLSKDIFNGKCSRKKSTNDTLNS
;
A
#
# COMPACT_ATOMS: atom_id res chain seq x y z
N MET A 1 6.50 -23.15 1.38
CA MET A 1 6.42 -21.88 0.64
C MET A 1 4.97 -21.74 0.31
N ASP A 2 4.22 -20.93 1.07
CA ASP A 2 2.86 -20.52 0.71
C ASP A 2 2.59 -19.20 1.45
N GLU A 3 2.13 -18.22 0.68
CA GLU A 3 1.83 -16.83 1.06
C GLU A 3 0.68 -16.71 2.06
N PRO A 4 0.65 -15.68 2.93
CA PRO A 4 -0.55 -15.27 3.62
C PRO A 4 -1.36 -14.24 2.80
N LEU A 5 -2.63 -14.56 2.61
CA LEU A 5 -3.65 -13.77 1.94
C LEU A 5 -3.93 -12.44 2.67
N ILE A 6 -3.92 -11.37 1.87
CA ILE A 6 -4.26 -9.99 2.22
C ILE A 6 -5.79 -9.87 2.23
N ALA A 7 -6.41 -9.55 3.36
CA ALA A 7 -7.78 -9.07 3.42
C ALA A 7 -7.81 -7.57 3.73
N LYS A 8 -8.11 -6.75 2.71
CA LYS A 8 -8.55 -5.36 2.84
C LYS A 8 -10.08 -5.32 2.73
N SER A 9 -10.73 -4.90 3.81
CA SER A 9 -11.84 -3.91 3.98
C SER A 9 -12.61 -3.37 2.74
N PRO A 10 -13.70 -2.59 2.91
CA PRO A 10 -14.85 -2.62 3.83
C PRO A 10 -16.21 -2.56 3.07
N LEU A 11 -17.33 -2.79 3.78
CA LEU A 11 -18.71 -2.65 3.27
C LEU A 11 -18.98 -1.26 2.66
N ALA A 12 -19.35 -1.22 1.37
CA ALA A 12 -19.91 -0.05 0.70
C ALA A 12 -21.44 -0.13 0.63
N ILE A 13 -22.11 0.93 1.06
CA ILE A 13 -23.55 1.15 0.98
C ILE A 13 -23.89 1.58 -0.46
N GLN A 14 -24.74 0.84 -1.15
CA GLN A 14 -25.20 1.20 -2.50
C GLN A 14 -26.58 1.87 -2.42
N VAL A 15 -26.63 3.12 -2.90
CA VAL A 15 -27.83 3.94 -3.03
C VAL A 15 -28.39 3.75 -4.43
N ASP A 16 -29.64 3.28 -4.53
CA ASP A 16 -30.39 3.21 -5.79
C ASP A 16 -30.77 4.61 -6.28
N GLY A 17 -30.49 4.88 -7.56
CA GLY A 17 -30.82 6.12 -8.24
C GLY A 17 -31.15 5.87 -9.70
N ASN A 18 -32.45 5.69 -9.97
CA ASN A 18 -33.04 5.47 -11.28
C ASN A 18 -33.23 6.82 -11.99
N ALA A 19 -32.68 7.01 -13.20
CA ALA A 19 -33.08 8.11 -14.09
C ALA A 19 -32.80 7.77 -15.56
N SER A 20 -33.89 7.53 -16.28
CA SER A 20 -34.04 7.47 -17.72
C SER A 20 -33.72 8.80 -18.40
N SER A 21 -33.15 8.76 -19.62
CA SER A 21 -33.56 9.62 -20.75
C SER A 21 -33.01 9.07 -22.07
N GLN A 22 -33.93 8.83 -23.01
CA GLN A 22 -33.72 8.43 -24.40
C GLN A 22 -33.63 9.68 -25.30
N GLU A 23 -32.82 9.63 -26.36
CA GLU A 23 -33.04 10.30 -27.66
C GLU A 23 -32.43 9.41 -28.76
N HIS A 24 -33.24 8.62 -29.47
CA HIS A 24 -33.78 8.86 -30.84
C HIS A 24 -32.73 9.09 -31.95
N VAL A 25 -32.37 8.06 -32.73
CA VAL A 25 -33.01 7.61 -34.00
C VAL A 25 -32.62 8.45 -35.22
N ASN A 26 -31.86 7.86 -36.15
CA ASN A 26 -32.32 7.63 -37.53
C ASN A 26 -31.35 6.79 -38.36
N SER A 27 -31.76 5.58 -38.72
CA SER A 27 -31.32 4.92 -39.95
C SER A 27 -32.38 3.89 -40.36
N ARG A 28 -32.92 4.06 -41.56
CA ARG A 28 -33.80 3.12 -42.26
C ARG A 28 -33.83 3.47 -43.77
N PRO A 29 -34.28 2.55 -44.65
CA PRO A 29 -33.38 1.77 -45.50
C PRO A 29 -33.85 1.76 -46.98
N ASN A 30 -33.24 0.90 -47.82
CA ASN A 30 -33.93 0.18 -48.91
C ASN A 30 -33.00 -0.96 -49.39
N THR A 31 -33.29 -2.24 -49.12
CA THR A 31 -33.94 -3.24 -50.01
C THR A 31 -33.38 -3.25 -51.45
N ILE A 32 -32.93 -4.40 -51.98
CA ILE A 32 -33.77 -5.48 -52.52
C ILE A 32 -33.06 -6.85 -52.39
N ALA A 33 -33.85 -7.88 -52.05
CA ALA A 33 -33.52 -9.30 -52.08
C ALA A 33 -34.00 -9.96 -53.38
N HIS A 34 -33.34 -11.05 -53.81
CA HIS A 34 -34.00 -12.35 -54.03
C HIS A 34 -32.98 -13.48 -54.30
N GLU A 35 -33.32 -14.63 -53.74
CA GLU A 35 -32.73 -15.98 -53.79
C GLU A 35 -32.66 -16.55 -55.25
N ASP A 36 -31.91 -17.60 -55.62
CA ASP A 36 -31.71 -18.95 -55.08
C ASP A 36 -30.39 -19.58 -55.64
N GLY A 37 -29.80 -20.56 -54.94
CA GLY A 37 -28.56 -21.28 -55.35
C GLY A 37 -28.76 -22.40 -56.40
N PRO A 38 -27.95 -23.48 -56.44
CA PRO A 38 -26.50 -23.68 -56.21
C PRO A 38 -25.80 -24.41 -57.41
N LEU A 39 -24.48 -24.70 -57.30
CA LEU A 39 -23.68 -25.81 -57.96
C LEU A 39 -22.38 -25.42 -58.72
N ARG A 40 -21.27 -25.80 -58.09
CA ARG A 40 -20.12 -26.63 -58.56
C ARG A 40 -19.81 -26.76 -60.09
N SER A 41 -18.55 -26.42 -60.42
CA SER A 41 -17.61 -27.05 -61.38
C SER A 41 -17.98 -27.20 -62.86
N SER A 42 -17.25 -26.51 -63.75
CA SER A 42 -16.44 -27.17 -64.80
C SER A 42 -15.55 -26.17 -65.57
N THR A 43 -14.37 -26.67 -65.94
CA THR A 43 -13.31 -26.11 -66.78
C THR A 43 -13.75 -25.64 -68.16
N GLN A 44 -13.19 -24.51 -68.64
CA GLN A 44 -13.01 -24.30 -70.07
C GLN A 44 -11.67 -23.60 -70.38
N LYS A 45 -10.92 -24.27 -71.25
CA LYS A 45 -9.60 -23.93 -71.80
C LYS A 45 -9.78 -22.89 -72.90
N LEU A 46 -9.04 -21.78 -72.88
CA LEU A 46 -8.95 -20.81 -73.97
C LEU A 46 -7.52 -20.75 -74.53
N GLU A 47 -7.45 -20.86 -75.87
CA GLU A 47 -6.24 -20.90 -76.69
C GLU A 47 -5.62 -19.52 -76.95
N PRO A 48 -4.32 -19.44 -77.31
CA PRO A 48 -3.56 -18.20 -77.38
C PRO A 48 -3.78 -17.40 -78.69
N PRO A 49 -3.60 -16.06 -78.67
CA PRO A 49 -3.70 -15.24 -79.88
C PRO A 49 -2.49 -15.43 -80.81
N LYS A 50 -2.78 -15.60 -82.10
CA LYS A 50 -1.83 -15.65 -83.22
C LYS A 50 -1.34 -14.25 -83.58
N TRP A 51 -0.03 -14.09 -83.76
CA TRP A 51 0.56 -12.91 -84.39
C TRP A 51 0.91 -13.23 -85.85
N THR A 52 0.29 -12.51 -86.78
CA THR A 52 0.61 -12.56 -88.22
C THR A 52 1.64 -11.49 -88.55
N MET A 53 2.75 -11.92 -89.15
CA MET A 53 3.81 -11.08 -89.70
C MET A 53 3.45 -10.72 -91.15
N GLN A 54 3.47 -9.43 -91.50
CA GLN A 54 3.18 -8.95 -92.85
C GLN A 54 4.29 -7.99 -93.32
N SER A 55 4.78 -8.25 -94.53
CA SER A 55 5.93 -7.68 -95.24
C SER A 55 5.66 -6.33 -95.92
N ASN A 56 6.73 -5.53 -96.08
CA ASN A 56 7.15 -4.55 -97.11
C ASN A 56 6.04 -3.80 -97.92
N ASP A 57 6.10 -2.51 -98.27
CA ASP A 57 7.21 -1.74 -98.86
C ASP A 57 6.84 -0.23 -98.99
N ALA A 58 7.85 0.58 -99.33
CA ALA A 58 7.81 1.88 -100.03
C ALA A 58 7.47 3.20 -99.28
N GLY A 59 8.49 4.09 -99.21
CA GLY A 59 8.31 5.45 -99.74
C GLY A 59 8.69 6.68 -98.89
N LYS A 60 9.97 7.07 -98.96
CA LYS A 60 10.47 8.42 -99.31
C LYS A 60 10.77 9.48 -98.21
N HIS A 61 11.96 10.07 -98.42
CA HIS A 61 12.62 11.26 -97.85
C HIS A 61 13.28 11.13 -96.48
N GLU A 62 14.44 11.73 -96.18
CA GLU A 62 15.58 12.28 -96.91
C GLU A 62 16.51 12.79 -95.81
N ASN A 63 17.78 12.37 -95.84
CA ASN A 63 18.97 13.00 -95.28
C ASN A 63 19.07 13.41 -93.80
N ASP A 64 20.28 13.17 -93.30
CA ASP A 64 21.00 13.98 -92.31
C ASP A 64 20.89 13.54 -90.84
N THR A 65 21.79 12.64 -90.43
CA THR A 65 22.95 12.99 -89.57
C THR A 65 23.64 11.71 -89.09
N GLN A 66 24.62 11.27 -89.87
CA GLN A 66 25.78 10.58 -89.31
C GLN A 66 26.63 11.64 -88.59
N ASN A 67 27.09 11.29 -87.38
CA ASN A 67 28.04 12.02 -86.50
C ASN A 67 27.43 12.80 -85.32
N VAL A 68 27.12 12.11 -84.20
CA VAL A 68 27.65 12.45 -82.86
C VAL A 68 27.68 11.17 -81.97
N PHE A 69 28.45 10.15 -82.35
CA PHE A 69 28.91 9.16 -81.36
C PHE A 69 30.23 9.65 -80.79
N GLY A 70 30.12 10.55 -79.82
CA GLY A 70 31.26 11.23 -79.21
C GLY A 70 30.87 12.04 -77.98
N SER A 71 30.04 11.48 -77.11
CA SER A 71 29.95 11.98 -75.73
C SER A 71 30.56 10.92 -74.83
N ALA A 72 31.75 11.20 -74.31
CA ALA A 72 32.33 10.43 -73.21
C ALA A 72 31.29 10.33 -72.10
N SER A 73 30.80 9.10 -71.84
CA SER A 73 30.01 8.78 -70.66
C SER A 73 30.84 9.15 -69.44
N LYS A 74 30.58 10.32 -68.85
CA LYS A 74 31.01 10.63 -67.50
C LYS A 74 30.26 9.65 -66.61
N ASN A 75 30.91 8.53 -66.28
CA ASN A 75 30.39 7.59 -65.29
C ASN A 75 30.01 8.41 -64.05
N PRO A 76 28.74 8.44 -63.63
CA PRO A 76 28.37 9.14 -62.41
C PRO A 76 29.23 8.56 -61.29
N SER A 77 29.84 9.44 -60.49
CA SER A 77 30.61 8.98 -59.34
C SER A 77 29.72 8.08 -58.48
N ILE A 78 30.27 6.97 -58.00
CA ILE A 78 29.55 6.00 -57.16
C ILE A 78 28.85 6.71 -55.99
N MET A 79 29.47 7.75 -55.45
CA MET A 79 28.91 8.61 -54.40
C MET A 79 27.63 9.36 -54.80
N ARG A 80 27.46 9.75 -56.07
CA ARG A 80 26.23 10.41 -56.53
C ARG A 80 25.09 9.41 -56.69
N LEU A 81 25.41 8.16 -57.07
CA LEU A 81 24.44 7.09 -57.25
C LEU A 81 23.85 6.59 -55.92
N TRP A 82 24.65 6.58 -54.85
CA TRP A 82 24.27 6.12 -53.51
C TRP A 82 24.02 7.26 -52.51
N SER A 83 23.83 8.48 -53.02
CA SER A 83 23.75 9.68 -52.18
C SER A 83 22.53 9.67 -51.25
N ALA A 84 21.38 9.16 -51.71
CA ALA A 84 20.16 9.09 -50.92
C ALA A 84 20.30 8.12 -49.74
N GLU A 85 20.91 6.95 -49.96
CA GLU A 85 21.15 5.93 -48.93
C GLU A 85 22.18 6.42 -47.90
N VAL A 86 23.23 7.10 -48.36
CA VAL A 86 24.25 7.70 -47.48
C VAL A 86 23.62 8.79 -46.59
N ILE A 87 22.77 9.65 -47.15
CA ILE A 87 22.03 10.66 -46.37
C ILE A 87 21.09 9.98 -45.37
N THR A 88 20.37 8.94 -45.80
CA THR A 88 19.44 8.20 -44.94
C THR A 88 20.17 7.54 -43.76
N LEU A 89 21.33 6.94 -43.99
CA LEU A 89 22.19 6.40 -42.93
C LEU A 89 22.75 7.49 -42.02
N ALA A 90 23.13 8.65 -42.56
CA ALA A 90 23.58 9.78 -41.76
C ALA A 90 22.48 10.29 -40.82
N VAL A 91 21.24 10.41 -41.31
CA VAL A 91 20.08 10.75 -40.48
C VAL A 91 19.83 9.68 -39.41
N ALA A 92 19.90 8.39 -39.77
CA ALA A 92 19.75 7.31 -38.79
C ALA A 92 20.83 7.35 -37.69
N ALA A 93 22.08 7.66 -38.05
CA ALA A 93 23.17 7.83 -37.09
C ALA A 93 22.93 9.02 -36.14
N ILE A 94 22.41 10.14 -36.67
CA ILE A 94 22.03 11.31 -35.86
C ILE A 94 20.90 10.93 -34.89
N LEU A 95 19.86 10.24 -35.35
CA LEU A 95 18.77 9.79 -34.49
C LEU A 95 19.25 8.86 -33.38
N MET A 96 20.16 7.93 -33.67
CA MET A 96 20.80 7.10 -32.65
C MET A 96 21.57 7.94 -31.63
N GLY A 97 22.32 8.95 -32.09
CA GLY A 97 23.00 9.89 -31.20
C GLY A 97 22.03 10.66 -30.29
N ILE A 98 20.88 11.09 -30.80
CA ILE A 98 19.83 11.76 -30.02
C ILE A 98 19.23 10.81 -28.98
N ILE A 99 18.92 9.57 -29.37
CA ILE A 99 18.40 8.55 -28.43
C ILE A 99 19.40 8.32 -27.29
N LEU A 100 20.68 8.14 -27.61
CA LEU A 100 21.73 7.96 -26.61
C LEU A 100 21.89 9.19 -25.70
N ALA A 101 21.84 10.40 -26.27
CA ALA A 101 21.91 11.64 -25.49
C ALA A 101 20.75 11.77 -24.51
N ILE A 102 19.52 11.45 -24.94
CA ILE A 102 18.34 11.44 -24.07
C ILE A 102 18.50 10.43 -22.94
N LEU A 103 18.95 9.20 -23.25
CA LEU A 103 19.13 8.16 -22.23
C LEU A 103 20.21 8.52 -21.22
N LEU A 104 21.32 9.12 -21.64
CA LEU A 104 22.38 9.59 -20.74
C LEU A 104 21.95 10.80 -19.90
N ASP A 105 21.16 11.70 -20.47
CA ASP A 105 20.67 12.88 -19.75
C ASP A 105 19.56 12.53 -18.75
N ALA A 106 18.74 11.52 -19.05
CA ALA A 106 17.67 11.05 -18.17
C ALA A 106 18.18 10.16 -17.01
N ASP A 107 19.44 9.75 -17.03
CA ASP A 107 20.00 8.85 -16.01
C ASP A 107 20.04 9.53 -14.64
N ASP A 108 19.51 8.85 -13.62
CA ASP A 108 19.41 9.30 -12.23
C ASP A 108 18.72 10.67 -12.00
N LYS A 109 17.92 11.17 -12.96
CA LYS A 109 17.18 12.44 -12.83
C LYS A 109 15.69 12.23 -12.55
N PRO A 110 15.05 13.14 -11.79
CA PRO A 110 13.60 13.10 -11.58
C PRO A 110 12.86 13.33 -12.90
N GLN A 111 11.76 12.59 -13.09
CA GLN A 111 10.94 12.69 -14.30
C GLN A 111 10.27 14.07 -14.43
N ASP A 112 9.97 14.72 -13.32
CA ASP A 112 9.27 16.02 -13.30
C ASP A 112 10.09 17.16 -13.92
N ASP A 113 11.42 17.02 -13.99
CA ASP A 113 12.33 17.97 -14.64
C ASP A 113 12.38 17.83 -16.18
N TRP A 114 11.54 16.96 -16.76
CA TRP A 114 11.53 16.72 -18.20
C TRP A 114 10.91 17.88 -18.99
N PHE A 115 11.73 18.51 -19.84
CA PHE A 115 11.38 19.73 -20.58
C PHE A 115 10.26 19.57 -21.63
N PHE A 116 10.03 18.36 -22.16
CA PHE A 116 9.04 18.15 -23.22
C PHE A 116 7.65 17.82 -22.66
N PRO A 117 6.57 18.24 -23.35
CA PRO A 117 5.20 17.91 -22.94
C PRO A 117 4.85 16.41 -23.08
N LEU A 118 5.69 15.64 -23.76
CA LEU A 118 5.51 14.20 -23.97
C LEU A 118 6.40 13.42 -23.00
N ASN A 119 5.88 12.34 -22.40
CA ASN A 119 6.67 11.42 -21.59
C ASN A 119 7.90 10.90 -22.37
N ILE A 120 9.05 10.74 -21.70
CA ILE A 120 10.30 10.18 -22.23
C ILE A 120 10.04 8.89 -23.02
N ASN A 121 9.18 8.01 -22.49
CA ASN A 121 8.79 6.77 -23.17
C ASN A 121 8.14 7.02 -24.53
N SER A 122 7.28 8.03 -24.65
CA SER A 122 6.61 8.39 -25.89
C SER A 122 7.57 9.00 -26.91
N VAL A 123 8.55 9.80 -26.44
CA VAL A 123 9.60 10.38 -27.30
C VAL A 123 10.51 9.27 -27.84
N LEU A 124 11.01 8.39 -26.97
CA LEU A 124 11.84 7.24 -27.36
C LEU A 124 11.09 6.29 -28.31
N ALA A 125 9.81 6.02 -28.05
CA ALA A 125 8.98 5.22 -28.95
C ALA A 125 8.93 5.83 -30.35
N THR A 126 8.68 7.14 -30.45
CA THR A 126 8.60 7.85 -31.74
C THR A 126 9.95 7.83 -32.48
N LEU A 127 11.03 8.18 -31.79
CA LEU A 127 12.38 8.17 -32.36
C LEU A 127 12.81 6.76 -32.80
N SER A 128 12.45 5.72 -32.05
CA SER A 128 12.75 4.33 -32.39
C SER A 128 12.05 3.89 -33.69
N VAL A 129 10.81 4.32 -33.93
CA VAL A 129 10.06 4.03 -35.15
C VAL A 129 10.71 4.72 -36.35
N MET A 130 11.07 6.00 -36.20
CA MET A 130 11.78 6.75 -37.26
C MET A 130 13.12 6.09 -37.59
N TYR A 131 13.94 5.82 -36.57
CA TYR A 131 15.24 5.16 -36.72
C TYR A 131 15.12 3.80 -37.40
N ARG A 132 14.17 2.95 -36.94
CA ARG A 132 13.88 1.65 -37.54
C ARG A 132 13.49 1.79 -39.01
N SER A 133 12.61 2.74 -39.34
CA SER A 133 12.14 2.94 -40.72
C SER A 133 13.31 3.26 -41.65
N LEU A 134 14.20 4.17 -41.27
CA LEU A 134 15.37 4.55 -42.08
C LEU A 134 16.31 3.36 -42.31
N LEU A 135 16.58 2.58 -41.26
CA LEU A 135 17.42 1.39 -41.36
C LEU A 135 16.83 0.32 -42.31
N VAL A 136 15.53 0.07 -42.22
CA VAL A 136 14.84 -0.89 -43.08
C VAL A 136 14.85 -0.41 -44.53
N THR A 137 14.62 0.89 -44.78
CA THR A 137 14.67 1.47 -46.13
C THR A 137 16.04 1.25 -46.78
N VAL A 138 17.14 1.60 -46.09
CA VAL A 138 18.50 1.41 -46.66
C VAL A 138 18.81 -0.07 -46.84
N SER A 139 18.38 -0.93 -45.92
CA SER A 139 18.61 -2.37 -46.00
C SER A 139 17.86 -3.02 -47.17
N ALA A 140 16.64 -2.56 -47.46
CA ALA A 140 15.86 -3.02 -48.61
C ALA A 140 16.55 -2.69 -49.94
N GLU A 141 17.08 -1.48 -50.08
CA GLU A 141 17.85 -1.08 -51.27
C GLU A 141 19.18 -1.86 -51.38
N ALA A 142 19.89 -2.06 -50.28
CA ALA A 142 21.09 -2.89 -50.25
C ALA A 142 20.81 -4.33 -50.70
N LEU A 143 19.73 -4.95 -50.21
CA LEU A 143 19.30 -6.30 -50.63
C LEU A 143 18.93 -6.35 -52.13
N SER A 144 18.29 -5.29 -52.64
CA SER A 144 17.99 -5.15 -54.08
C SER A 144 19.26 -5.15 -54.94
N GLN A 145 20.34 -4.57 -54.43
CA GLN A 145 21.65 -4.55 -55.12
C GLN A 145 22.40 -5.88 -54.97
N PHE A 146 22.35 -6.50 -53.79
CA PHE A 146 22.89 -7.83 -53.58
C PHE A 146 22.25 -8.89 -54.47
N LYS A 147 20.97 -8.73 -54.84
CA LYS A 147 20.31 -9.57 -55.85
C LYS A 147 21.10 -9.63 -57.16
N TRP A 148 21.53 -8.49 -57.69
CA TRP A 148 22.27 -8.44 -58.95
C TRP A 148 23.70 -8.96 -58.80
N ILE A 149 24.37 -8.65 -57.69
CA ILE A 149 25.70 -9.19 -57.36
C ILE A 149 25.65 -10.72 -57.26
N TRP A 150 24.58 -11.26 -56.67
CA TRP A 150 24.36 -12.69 -56.54
C TRP A 150 24.30 -13.39 -57.90
N PHE A 151 23.72 -12.80 -58.94
CA PHE A 151 23.66 -13.44 -60.27
C PHE A 151 24.83 -13.11 -61.18
N PHE A 152 25.31 -11.86 -61.16
CA PHE A 152 26.23 -11.35 -62.17
C PHE A 152 27.68 -11.19 -61.69
N SER A 153 27.99 -11.56 -60.44
CA SER A 153 29.38 -11.60 -59.98
C SER A 153 30.18 -12.68 -60.73
N LYS A 154 31.43 -12.37 -61.07
CA LYS A 154 32.35 -13.29 -61.78
C LYS A 154 32.61 -14.60 -61.03
N ARG A 155 32.32 -14.63 -59.72
CA ARG A 155 32.47 -15.81 -58.84
C ARG A 155 31.17 -16.60 -58.66
N SER A 156 30.07 -16.20 -59.30
CA SER A 156 28.77 -16.83 -59.11
C SER A 156 28.60 -18.09 -59.98
N PRO A 157 28.33 -19.28 -59.38
CA PRO A 157 27.92 -20.44 -60.15
C PRO A 157 26.52 -20.24 -60.77
N PRO A 158 26.10 -21.06 -61.75
CA PRO A 158 24.73 -21.02 -62.28
C PRO A 158 23.72 -21.22 -61.14
N ARG A 159 22.80 -20.26 -61.00
CA ARG A 159 21.85 -20.15 -59.87
C ARG A 159 20.42 -20.22 -60.40
N SER A 160 19.53 -20.84 -59.63
CA SER A 160 18.10 -20.90 -59.97
C SER A 160 17.48 -19.51 -60.03
N LEU A 161 16.64 -19.26 -61.04
CA LEU A 161 15.85 -18.02 -61.18
C LEU A 161 14.94 -17.78 -59.98
N HIS A 162 14.55 -18.83 -59.24
CA HIS A 162 13.78 -18.71 -58.00
C HIS A 162 14.45 -17.78 -56.97
N HIS A 163 15.79 -17.70 -56.95
CA HIS A 163 16.49 -16.82 -56.00
C HIS A 163 16.16 -15.34 -56.23
N ILE A 164 15.83 -14.90 -57.46
CA ILE A 164 15.41 -13.52 -57.73
C ILE A 164 14.16 -13.17 -56.90
N ASN A 165 13.18 -14.08 -56.89
CA ASN A 165 11.95 -13.91 -56.11
C ASN A 165 12.22 -13.91 -54.60
N VAL A 166 13.16 -14.73 -54.13
CA VAL A 166 13.53 -14.77 -52.71
C VAL A 166 14.20 -13.46 -52.26
N PHE A 167 15.09 -12.88 -53.09
CA PHE A 167 15.67 -11.56 -52.82
C PHE A 167 14.64 -10.43 -52.83
N ASP A 168 13.70 -10.44 -53.78
CA ASP A 168 12.63 -9.44 -53.85
C ASP A 168 11.61 -9.56 -52.71
N ASN A 169 11.35 -10.78 -52.24
CA ASN A 169 10.54 -10.98 -51.04
C ASN A 169 11.29 -10.53 -49.78
N ALA A 170 12.61 -10.72 -49.70
CA ALA A 170 13.41 -10.34 -48.54
C ALA A 170 13.51 -8.82 -48.34
N SER A 171 13.56 -8.04 -49.42
CA SER A 171 13.55 -6.57 -49.31
C SER A 171 12.20 -6.00 -48.85
N ARG A 172 11.12 -6.78 -48.94
CA ARG A 172 9.74 -6.36 -48.60
C ARG A 172 9.28 -6.79 -47.21
N GLY A 173 10.05 -7.62 -46.50
CA GLY A 173 9.69 -7.97 -45.14
C GLY A 173 10.40 -9.19 -44.57
N ILE A 174 10.10 -9.42 -43.29
CA ILE A 174 10.73 -10.44 -42.43
C ILE A 174 10.55 -11.86 -43.01
N TRP A 175 9.37 -12.16 -43.55
CA TRP A 175 9.10 -13.51 -44.08
C TRP A 175 9.99 -13.86 -45.27
N GLY A 176 10.22 -12.91 -46.18
CA GLY A 176 11.18 -13.10 -47.27
C GLY A 176 12.62 -13.14 -46.77
N ALA A 177 12.95 -12.33 -45.76
CA ALA A 177 14.29 -12.33 -45.16
C ALA A 177 14.64 -13.69 -44.52
N LEU A 178 13.67 -14.34 -43.86
CA LEU A 178 13.83 -15.70 -43.32
C LEU A 178 14.10 -16.73 -44.42
N GLN A 179 13.44 -16.61 -45.56
CA GLN A 179 13.67 -17.50 -46.72
C GLN A 179 15.05 -17.26 -47.36
N LEU A 180 15.54 -16.02 -47.35
CA LEU A 180 16.85 -15.66 -47.91
C LEU A 180 18.02 -16.07 -47.01
N PHE A 181 17.84 -16.07 -45.69
CA PHE A 181 18.90 -16.38 -44.71
C PHE A 181 19.70 -17.66 -44.99
N PRO A 182 19.10 -18.86 -45.13
CA PRO A 182 19.86 -20.08 -45.39
C PRO A 182 20.55 -20.08 -46.76
N LEU A 183 20.09 -19.26 -47.71
CA LEU A 183 20.68 -19.17 -49.05
C LEU A 183 21.98 -18.35 -49.06
N VAL A 184 22.08 -17.30 -48.23
CA VAL A 184 23.20 -16.36 -48.26
C VAL A 184 24.20 -16.54 -47.13
N VAL A 185 23.79 -17.06 -45.96
CA VAL A 185 24.61 -17.06 -44.73
C VAL A 185 25.98 -17.77 -44.88
N PHE A 186 26.07 -18.83 -45.68
CA PHE A 186 27.32 -19.56 -45.92
C PHE A 186 28.02 -19.22 -47.24
N ARG A 187 27.47 -18.28 -48.02
CA ARG A 187 27.87 -18.04 -49.42
C ARG A 187 28.21 -16.60 -49.72
N ASP A 188 27.55 -15.65 -49.07
CA ASP A 188 27.75 -14.22 -49.25
C ASP A 188 27.60 -13.48 -47.93
N LEU A 189 28.72 -13.38 -47.20
CA LEU A 189 28.80 -12.72 -45.90
C LEU A 189 28.44 -11.22 -45.99
N ALA A 190 28.61 -10.58 -47.15
CA ALA A 190 28.33 -9.15 -47.32
C ALA A 190 26.82 -8.86 -47.34
N CYS A 191 25.98 -9.84 -47.68
CA CYS A 191 24.52 -9.73 -47.65
C CYS A 191 23.94 -9.86 -46.23
N ILE A 192 24.73 -10.36 -45.27
CA ILE A 192 24.25 -10.64 -43.90
C ILE A 192 23.81 -9.37 -43.15
N PRO A 193 24.58 -8.26 -43.10
CA PRO A 193 24.18 -7.09 -42.31
C PRO A 193 22.81 -6.50 -42.67
N PRO A 194 22.48 -6.17 -43.95
CA PRO A 194 21.15 -5.65 -44.29
C PRO A 194 20.04 -6.70 -44.07
N LEU A 195 20.37 -7.99 -44.22
CA LEU A 195 19.43 -9.07 -43.92
C LEU A 195 19.07 -9.14 -42.43
N LEU A 196 20.06 -9.03 -41.55
CA LEU A 196 19.84 -9.02 -40.10
C LEU A 196 19.03 -7.81 -39.66
N VAL A 197 19.28 -6.64 -40.25
CA VAL A 197 18.50 -5.42 -39.96
C VAL A 197 17.02 -5.63 -40.30
N VAL A 198 16.70 -6.19 -41.48
CA VAL A 198 15.30 -6.48 -41.84
C VAL A 198 14.69 -7.50 -40.88
N LEU A 199 15.41 -8.58 -40.59
CA LEU A 199 14.96 -9.68 -39.74
C LEU A 199 14.66 -9.22 -38.30
N PHE A 200 15.54 -8.43 -37.69
CA PHE A 200 15.44 -7.98 -36.31
C PHE A 200 14.82 -6.59 -36.14
N SER A 201 14.37 -5.95 -37.23
CA SER A 201 13.84 -4.58 -37.20
C SER A 201 12.73 -4.37 -36.16
N PHE A 202 11.89 -5.39 -35.93
CA PHE A 202 10.78 -5.31 -34.99
C PHE A 202 11.22 -5.24 -33.53
N ALA A 203 12.40 -5.77 -33.21
CA ALA A 203 12.95 -5.74 -31.85
C ALA A 203 13.52 -4.36 -31.50
N ILE A 204 13.93 -3.56 -32.48
CA ILE A 204 14.56 -2.26 -32.26
C ILE A 204 13.71 -1.34 -31.37
N GLY A 205 12.40 -1.26 -31.62
CA GLY A 205 11.48 -0.44 -30.82
C GLY A 205 11.42 -0.87 -29.35
N PRO A 206 11.02 -2.12 -29.05
CA PRO A 206 11.00 -2.65 -27.70
C PRO A 206 12.34 -2.54 -26.96
N PHE A 207 13.47 -2.80 -27.63
CA PHE A 207 14.80 -2.70 -27.00
C PHE A 207 15.12 -1.26 -26.57
N ILE A 208 14.79 -0.26 -27.39
CA ILE A 208 15.01 1.16 -27.03
C ILE A 208 14.09 1.58 -25.89
N GLN A 209 12.83 1.12 -25.89
CA GLN A 209 11.88 1.45 -24.81
C GLN A 209 12.24 0.78 -23.49
N GLN A 210 12.76 -0.45 -23.51
CA GLN A 210 13.20 -1.17 -22.32
C GLN A 210 14.54 -0.66 -21.76
N ALA A 211 15.22 0.25 -22.47
CA ALA A 211 16.47 0.84 -21.97
C ALA A 211 16.24 1.82 -20.81
N ILE A 212 15.01 2.27 -20.58
CA ILE A 212 14.66 3.18 -19.47
C ILE A 212 13.65 2.51 -18.54
N THR A 213 13.87 2.64 -17.22
CA THR A 213 12.94 2.19 -16.19
C THR A 213 12.73 3.32 -15.20
N ILE A 214 11.46 3.66 -14.96
CA ILE A 214 11.08 4.66 -13.96
C ILE A 214 10.72 3.90 -12.68
N TYR A 215 11.31 4.29 -11.57
CA TYR A 215 11.02 3.73 -10.25
C TYR A 215 10.95 4.85 -9.22
N ASP A 216 10.13 4.66 -8.20
CA ASP A 216 10.03 5.59 -7.08
C ASP A 216 11.29 5.47 -6.21
N LYS A 217 11.95 6.60 -5.96
CA LYS A 217 13.16 6.67 -5.13
C LYS A 217 12.87 7.47 -3.88
N THR A 218 13.03 6.85 -2.71
CA THR A 218 13.01 7.54 -1.42
C THR A 218 14.27 8.38 -1.28
N LEU A 219 14.08 9.69 -1.15
CA LEU A 219 15.15 10.65 -0.95
C LEU A 219 15.26 11.00 0.53
N VAL A 220 16.48 10.98 1.06
CA VAL A 220 16.77 11.56 2.37
C VAL A 220 16.82 13.08 2.19
N LEU A 221 16.00 13.79 2.94
CA LEU A 221 15.95 15.25 2.92
C LEU A 221 17.35 15.85 3.23
N PRO A 222 17.79 16.91 2.52
CA PRO A 222 19.07 17.57 2.79
C PRO A 222 19.19 17.99 4.27
N SER A 223 20.41 17.94 4.80
CA SER A 223 20.70 18.38 6.18
C SER A 223 20.24 19.83 6.38
N GLY A 224 19.17 20.03 7.16
CA GLY A 224 18.57 21.34 7.42
C GLY A 224 17.04 21.40 7.24
N SER A 225 16.46 20.50 6.44
CA SER A 225 15.00 20.31 6.39
C SER A 225 14.60 19.19 7.36
N LEU A 226 14.16 19.59 8.57
CA LEU A 226 13.72 18.68 9.62
C LEU A 226 12.28 18.22 9.33
N ALA A 227 12.07 16.91 9.19
CA ALA A 227 10.73 16.32 9.22
C ALA A 227 10.35 16.04 10.68
N SER A 228 9.24 16.62 11.15
CA SER A 228 8.80 16.48 12.54
C SER A 228 7.36 15.96 12.63
N ILE A 229 7.11 15.07 13.59
CA ILE A 229 5.76 14.67 13.99
C ILE A 229 5.38 15.44 15.26
N PRO A 230 4.28 16.20 15.29
CA PRO A 230 3.82 16.84 16.52
C PRO A 230 3.30 15.78 17.49
N ILE A 231 3.88 15.73 18.69
CA ILE A 231 3.50 14.79 19.75
C ILE A 231 3.09 15.61 20.98
N THR A 232 1.97 15.24 21.61
CA THR A 232 1.53 15.89 22.84
C THR A 232 2.41 15.44 24.00
N GLN A 233 3.26 16.33 24.50
CA GLN A 233 4.17 16.05 25.62
C GLN A 233 3.50 16.24 26.99
N THR A 234 2.49 17.10 27.06
CA THR A 234 1.77 17.38 28.31
C THR A 234 0.28 17.52 28.06
N VAL A 235 -0.51 16.90 28.93
CA VAL A 235 -1.94 17.21 29.04
C VAL A 235 -2.05 18.33 30.08
N GLY A 236 -2.11 19.58 29.59
CA GLY A 236 -2.14 20.77 30.45
C GLY A 236 -3.35 20.83 31.37
N LYS A 237 -3.33 21.76 32.35
CA LYS A 237 -4.51 22.11 33.13
C LYS A 237 -5.43 23.00 32.26
N PRO A 238 -6.55 22.52 31.68
CA PRO A 238 -7.49 23.38 30.97
C PRO A 238 -7.92 24.55 31.83
N ALA A 239 -8.11 25.70 31.18
CA ALA A 239 -8.44 26.99 31.80
C ALA A 239 -9.77 27.00 32.59
N ALA A 240 -10.57 25.94 32.49
CA ALA A 240 -11.60 25.58 33.45
C ALA A 240 -11.17 24.27 34.12
N SER A 241 -10.97 24.29 35.45
CA SER A 241 -10.35 23.22 36.23
C SER A 241 -10.59 21.81 35.65
N PRO A 242 -9.57 21.13 35.09
CA PRO A 242 -9.72 19.79 34.48
C PRO A 242 -10.27 18.77 35.45
N ALA A 243 -9.90 18.95 36.72
CA ALA A 243 -10.37 18.25 37.87
C ALA A 243 -10.99 19.30 38.79
N GLY A 244 -12.30 19.27 39.00
CA GLY A 244 -12.91 20.00 40.10
C GLY A 244 -12.93 19.12 41.34
N ILE A 245 -12.97 19.75 42.51
CA ILE A 245 -13.26 19.07 43.77
C ILE A 245 -14.74 19.35 44.03
N ASN A 246 -15.57 18.30 44.09
CA ASN A 246 -16.96 18.49 44.49
C ASN A 246 -17.06 18.69 46.02
N SER A 247 -18.25 19.01 46.53
CA SER A 247 -18.52 19.22 47.96
C SER A 247 -18.26 17.98 48.86
N SER A 248 -17.76 16.89 48.29
CA SER A 248 -17.37 15.63 48.95
C SER A 248 -15.90 15.26 48.70
N ASP A 249 -15.05 16.23 48.38
CA ASP A 249 -13.59 16.10 48.18
C ASP A 249 -13.14 15.13 47.06
N ASN A 250 -14.03 14.81 46.12
CA ASN A 250 -13.69 13.94 44.98
C ASN A 250 -13.27 14.76 43.76
N ASN A 251 -12.11 14.40 43.19
CA ASN A 251 -11.67 14.89 41.89
C ASN A 251 -12.59 14.37 40.79
N TYR A 252 -13.06 15.25 39.90
CA TYR A 252 -13.90 14.86 38.75
C TYR A 252 -13.41 15.52 37.47
N PHE A 253 -13.46 14.80 36.33
CA PHE A 253 -13.12 15.41 35.05
C PHE A 253 -14.16 16.44 34.62
N GLY A 254 -13.70 17.62 34.18
CA GLY A 254 -14.55 18.62 33.55
C GLY A 254 -15.26 18.07 32.29
N PRO A 255 -16.37 18.70 31.84
CA PRO A 255 -17.19 18.19 30.74
C PRO A 255 -16.43 17.91 29.45
N GLY A 256 -15.40 18.72 29.14
CA GLY A 256 -14.55 18.53 27.96
C GLY A 256 -13.81 17.18 27.99
N ILE A 257 -13.05 16.91 29.04
CA ILE A 257 -12.29 15.65 29.18
C ILE A 257 -13.26 14.45 29.23
N ARG A 258 -14.38 14.57 29.96
CA ARG A 258 -15.41 13.52 29.96
C ARG A 258 -15.92 13.22 28.55
N GLY A 259 -16.26 14.26 27.77
CA GLY A 259 -16.70 14.11 26.39
C GLY A 259 -15.66 13.45 25.49
N PHE A 260 -14.37 13.76 25.68
CA PHE A 260 -13.28 13.08 24.96
C PHE A 260 -13.17 11.61 25.33
N VAL A 261 -13.22 11.26 26.62
CA VAL A 261 -13.17 9.84 27.07
C VAL A 261 -14.36 9.05 26.52
N TYR A 262 -15.59 9.60 26.59
CA TYR A 262 -16.78 8.96 26.02
C TYR A 262 -16.64 8.76 24.50
N SER A 263 -16.17 9.77 23.77
CA SER A 263 -15.96 9.65 22.33
C SER A 263 -14.88 8.63 21.98
N ALA A 264 -13.79 8.56 22.75
CA ALA A 264 -12.69 7.64 22.51
C ALA A 264 -13.11 6.19 22.76
N LEU A 265 -13.91 5.93 23.80
CA LEU A 265 -14.43 4.59 24.11
C LEU A 265 -15.53 4.15 23.14
N GLY A 266 -16.43 5.06 22.75
CA GLY A 266 -17.55 4.75 21.85
C GLY A 266 -17.16 4.67 20.39
N TYR A 267 -16.15 5.42 19.95
CA TYR A 267 -15.66 5.42 18.58
C TYR A 267 -14.15 5.70 18.54
N PRO A 268 -13.31 4.67 18.78
CA PRO A 268 -11.86 4.84 18.86
C PRO A 268 -11.21 5.23 17.51
N GLN A 269 -11.91 5.04 16.40
CA GLN A 269 -11.45 5.39 15.04
C GLN A 269 -11.89 6.80 14.60
N ASN A 270 -12.22 7.69 15.55
CA ASN A 270 -12.68 9.03 15.23
C ASN A 270 -11.55 9.91 14.70
N ASN A 271 -11.82 10.66 13.63
CA ASN A 271 -10.88 11.62 13.05
C ASN A 271 -10.76 12.94 13.85
N ARG A 272 -11.36 13.06 15.04
CA ARG A 272 -11.23 14.26 15.89
C ARG A 272 -9.79 14.59 16.30
N GLY A 273 -8.87 13.63 16.19
CA GLY A 273 -7.44 13.82 16.41
C GLY A 273 -6.61 14.01 15.13
N SER A 274 -7.22 14.17 13.96
CA SER A 274 -6.47 14.34 12.70
C SER A 274 -5.65 15.61 12.74
N ILE A 275 -4.35 15.48 12.51
CA ILE A 275 -3.45 16.62 12.35
C ILE A 275 -3.37 17.03 10.87
N GLU A 276 -3.18 18.33 10.64
CA GLU A 276 -2.81 18.84 9.32
C GLU A 276 -1.33 18.55 9.09
N VAL A 277 -1.01 17.96 7.94
CA VAL A 277 0.34 17.48 7.62
C VAL A 277 0.90 18.29 6.46
N GLU A 278 2.06 18.89 6.67
CA GLU A 278 2.85 19.54 5.64
C GLU A 278 3.90 18.55 5.12
N CYS A 279 3.65 17.98 3.94
CA CYS A 279 4.54 17.02 3.28
C CYS A 279 4.41 17.22 1.77
N ASP A 280 5.40 17.91 1.17
CA ASP A 280 5.37 18.32 -0.24
C ASP A 280 5.19 17.15 -1.21
N THR A 281 5.79 16.00 -0.88
CA THR A 281 5.70 14.77 -1.69
C THR A 281 4.41 13.99 -1.43
N GLY A 282 3.65 14.32 -0.39
CA GLY A 282 2.55 13.51 0.14
C GLY A 282 2.97 12.17 0.75
N TYR A 283 4.26 11.81 0.67
CA TYR A 283 4.84 10.58 1.20
C TYR A 283 6.07 10.89 2.04
N CYS A 284 5.91 10.92 3.35
CA CYS A 284 6.97 11.21 4.31
C CYS A 284 7.15 10.02 5.26
N ILE A 285 8.37 9.49 5.32
CA ILE A 285 8.77 8.44 6.25
C ILE A 285 9.74 9.02 7.29
N PHE A 286 9.49 8.70 8.55
CA PHE A 286 10.29 9.20 9.68
C PHE A 286 11.19 8.06 10.16
N SER A 287 12.06 7.57 9.28
CA SER A 287 12.97 6.49 9.64
C SER A 287 14.13 7.04 10.49
N PRO A 288 14.43 6.45 11.65
CA PRO A 288 15.62 6.83 12.40
C PRO A 288 16.86 6.41 11.61
N ASN A 289 17.78 7.34 11.36
CA ASN A 289 19.10 7.09 10.72
C ASN A 289 20.03 6.19 11.56
N ILE A 290 19.51 5.54 12.60
CA ILE A 290 20.24 4.77 13.58
C ILE A 290 20.00 3.31 13.23
N THR A 291 21.09 2.55 13.07
CA THR A 291 21.22 1.09 12.92
C THR A 291 19.91 0.30 12.90
N PRO A 292 19.70 -0.64 11.95
CA PRO A 292 18.42 -1.34 11.76
C PRO A 292 17.88 -1.89 13.09
N GLN A 293 17.04 -1.10 13.74
CA GLN A 293 16.31 -1.54 14.91
C GLN A 293 15.19 -2.43 14.38
N PRO A 294 14.85 -3.52 15.07
CA PRO A 294 13.79 -4.43 14.62
C PRO A 294 12.41 -3.75 14.56
N LEU A 295 12.24 -2.57 15.17
CA LEU A 295 11.01 -1.81 15.25
C LEU A 295 11.28 -0.33 14.90
N GLU A 296 10.74 0.14 13.78
CA GLU A 296 10.79 1.55 13.36
C GLU A 296 9.85 2.43 14.22
N VAL A 297 10.20 2.62 15.49
CA VAL A 297 9.45 3.48 16.41
C VAL A 297 9.69 4.94 16.06
N THR A 298 8.61 5.66 15.76
CA THR A 298 8.67 7.11 15.50
C THR A 298 8.48 7.93 16.78
N HIS A 299 7.51 7.54 17.61
CA HIS A 299 7.17 8.22 18.84
C HIS A 299 6.40 7.30 19.80
N ALA A 300 6.22 7.75 21.04
CA ALA A 300 5.44 7.07 22.06
C ALA A 300 4.46 8.03 22.74
N SER A 301 3.36 7.49 23.28
CA SER A 301 2.35 8.26 24.01
C SER A 301 1.69 7.42 25.09
N ILE A 302 1.18 8.07 26.15
CA ILE A 302 0.37 7.42 27.18
C ILE A 302 -1.02 7.15 26.60
N GLY A 303 -1.46 5.91 26.70
CA GLY A 303 -2.79 5.47 26.29
C GLY A 303 -3.49 4.62 27.35
N ILE A 304 -4.71 4.21 27.02
CA ILE A 304 -5.45 3.18 27.75
C ILE A 304 -5.33 1.89 26.95
N CYS A 305 -4.81 0.86 27.58
CA CYS A 305 -4.76 -0.49 27.05
C CYS A 305 -5.87 -1.33 27.66
N SER A 306 -6.29 -2.36 26.94
CA SER A 306 -7.33 -3.27 27.40
C SER A 306 -7.07 -4.70 26.97
N GLN A 307 -7.46 -5.64 27.81
CA GLN A 307 -7.54 -7.07 27.47
C GLN A 307 -8.81 -7.64 28.08
N CYS A 308 -9.50 -8.46 27.31
CA CYS A 308 -10.73 -9.13 27.70
C CYS A 308 -10.56 -10.63 27.58
N GLU A 309 -11.07 -11.35 28.56
CA GLU A 309 -11.04 -12.81 28.64
C GLU A 309 -12.47 -13.33 28.70
N ASP A 310 -12.77 -14.33 27.87
CA ASP A 310 -14.06 -15.00 27.90
C ASP A 310 -14.17 -15.86 29.16
N ARG A 311 -15.25 -15.64 29.90
CA ARG A 311 -15.60 -16.35 31.14
C ARG A 311 -17.04 -16.85 31.12
N THR A 312 -17.61 -17.01 29.93
CA THR A 312 -18.98 -17.51 29.71
C THR A 312 -19.21 -18.87 30.37
N TYR A 313 -18.20 -19.74 30.36
CA TYR A 313 -18.26 -21.08 30.96
C TYR A 313 -18.41 -21.08 32.50
N LEU A 314 -18.17 -19.94 33.17
CA LEU A 314 -18.35 -19.80 34.62
C LEU A 314 -19.78 -19.41 34.99
N ALA A 315 -20.58 -18.91 34.05
CA ALA A 315 -21.96 -18.57 34.29
C ALA A 315 -22.79 -19.86 34.44
N ARG A 316 -23.65 -19.88 35.47
CA ARG A 316 -24.51 -21.02 35.79
C ARG A 316 -25.96 -20.59 35.79
N GLU A 317 -26.82 -21.44 35.25
CA GLU A 317 -28.27 -21.27 35.36
C GLU A 317 -28.76 -21.88 36.67
N VAL A 318 -29.48 -21.07 37.46
CA VAL A 318 -30.03 -21.43 38.77
C VAL A 318 -31.56 -21.44 38.64
N ASP A 319 -32.17 -22.59 38.95
CA ASP A 319 -33.62 -22.82 38.99
C ASP A 319 -34.39 -22.36 37.73
N GLU A 320 -33.78 -22.45 36.55
CA GLU A 320 -34.33 -22.00 35.24
C GLU A 320 -34.84 -20.54 35.26
N SER A 321 -34.39 -19.76 36.24
CA SER A 321 -34.95 -18.44 36.55
C SER A 321 -33.87 -17.36 36.57
N TYR A 322 -32.64 -17.71 36.93
CA TYR A 322 -31.51 -16.79 36.97
C TYR A 322 -30.29 -17.37 36.27
N VAL A 323 -29.48 -16.50 35.67
CA VAL A 323 -28.10 -16.82 35.31
C VAL A 323 -27.21 -16.01 36.24
N GLU A 324 -26.27 -16.67 36.89
CA GLU A 324 -25.37 -16.09 37.89
C GLU A 324 -23.91 -16.41 37.58
N LEU A 325 -23.03 -15.44 37.81
CA LEU A 325 -21.58 -15.59 37.84
C LEU A 325 -21.09 -15.77 39.29
N PRO A 326 -19.93 -16.42 39.50
CA PRO A 326 -19.37 -16.64 40.84
C PRO A 326 -19.16 -15.38 41.70
N ASN A 327 -19.08 -14.20 41.09
CA ASN A 327 -19.00 -12.92 41.79
C ASN A 327 -20.37 -12.35 42.25
N GLY A 328 -21.45 -13.10 42.06
CA GLY A 328 -22.81 -12.71 42.42
C GLY A 328 -23.52 -11.84 41.37
N MET A 329 -22.88 -11.57 40.21
CA MET A 329 -23.55 -10.88 39.10
C MET A 329 -24.59 -11.79 38.47
N GLN A 330 -25.85 -11.34 38.41
CA GLN A 330 -26.95 -12.16 37.91
C GLN A 330 -28.06 -11.36 37.21
N PHE A 331 -28.85 -12.05 36.38
CA PHE A 331 -30.07 -11.52 35.78
C PHE A 331 -31.20 -12.56 35.76
N ASN A 332 -32.45 -12.09 35.70
CA ASN A 332 -33.62 -12.98 35.64
C ASN A 332 -33.94 -13.34 34.18
N VAL A 333 -33.93 -14.63 33.87
CA VAL A 333 -34.14 -15.19 32.52
C VAL A 333 -35.52 -14.83 31.94
N LYS A 334 -36.55 -14.72 32.79
CA LYS A 334 -37.93 -14.45 32.36
C LYS A 334 -38.15 -12.97 32.09
N ASP A 335 -37.60 -12.10 32.94
CA ASP A 335 -37.81 -10.66 32.85
C ASP A 335 -36.83 -9.98 31.87
N ASP A 336 -35.59 -10.46 31.78
CA ASP A 336 -34.49 -9.83 31.06
C ASP A 336 -34.14 -10.60 29.77
N GLN A 337 -35.01 -10.51 28.76
CA GLN A 337 -34.84 -11.23 27.49
C GLN A 337 -33.63 -10.76 26.67
N ASN A 338 -33.32 -9.46 26.75
CA ASN A 338 -32.15 -8.83 26.13
C ASN A 338 -31.55 -7.89 27.16
N VAL A 339 -30.43 -8.29 27.75
CA VAL A 339 -29.81 -7.56 28.86
C VAL A 339 -28.30 -7.56 28.71
N PHE A 340 -27.69 -6.44 29.07
CA PHE A 340 -26.26 -6.28 29.22
C PHE A 340 -25.99 -5.65 30.57
N ILE A 341 -25.37 -6.41 31.47
CA ILE A 341 -24.93 -5.93 32.78
C ILE A 341 -23.43 -5.76 32.71
N VAL A 342 -22.95 -4.63 33.20
CA VAL A 342 -21.52 -4.35 33.34
C VAL A 342 -21.28 -3.76 34.72
N GLN A 343 -20.30 -4.29 35.44
CA GLN A 343 -19.92 -3.77 36.76
C GLN A 343 -18.42 -3.83 36.92
N ASN A 344 -17.87 -2.88 37.67
CA ASN A 344 -16.49 -2.95 38.11
C ASN A 344 -16.34 -4.05 39.17
N ASP A 345 -15.37 -4.94 38.98
CA ASP A 345 -15.08 -6.07 39.84
C ASP A 345 -13.65 -5.98 40.38
N ASP A 346 -13.54 -5.70 41.67
CA ASP A 346 -12.25 -5.46 42.31
C ASP A 346 -11.52 -6.75 42.69
N ASP A 347 -12.24 -7.86 42.78
CA ASP A 347 -11.70 -9.17 43.13
C ASP A 347 -12.02 -10.17 42.03
N LEU A 348 -11.02 -10.40 41.18
CA LEU A 348 -11.12 -11.32 40.05
C LEU A 348 -10.57 -12.71 40.36
N SER A 349 -10.38 -13.06 41.64
CA SER A 349 -9.93 -14.39 42.05
C SER A 349 -10.85 -15.51 41.58
N TRP A 350 -12.14 -15.23 41.42
CA TRP A 350 -13.12 -16.18 40.88
C TRP A 350 -12.97 -16.43 39.37
N ALA A 351 -12.36 -15.49 38.64
CA ALA A 351 -12.26 -15.52 37.19
C ALA A 351 -10.92 -16.07 36.69
N PHE A 352 -9.86 -16.06 37.51
CA PHE A 352 -8.51 -16.44 37.08
C PHE A 352 -7.86 -17.49 37.97
N ASN A 353 -7.30 -18.52 37.33
CA ASN A 353 -6.52 -19.55 38.02
C ASN A 353 -5.06 -19.10 38.23
N ASP A 354 -4.34 -19.74 39.16
CA ASP A 354 -2.94 -19.40 39.48
C ASP A 354 -1.95 -19.59 38.31
N THR A 355 -2.34 -20.36 37.30
CA THR A 355 -1.55 -20.57 36.07
C THR A 355 -1.66 -19.41 35.08
N GLU A 356 -2.61 -18.50 35.24
CA GLU A 356 -2.87 -17.37 34.32
C GLU A 356 -2.12 -16.10 34.76
N MET A 357 -0.80 -16.23 34.96
CA MET A 357 0.06 -15.21 35.56
C MET A 357 0.11 -13.88 34.78
N VAL A 358 0.08 -13.93 33.44
CA VAL A 358 0.12 -12.73 32.57
C VAL A 358 -1.15 -11.90 32.73
N SER A 359 -2.32 -12.55 32.72
CA SER A 359 -3.60 -11.87 32.92
C SER A 359 -3.65 -11.24 34.31
N LYS A 360 -3.20 -11.94 35.36
CA LYS A 360 -3.10 -11.41 36.74
C LYS A 360 -2.22 -10.17 36.86
N ALA A 361 -1.12 -10.07 36.11
CA ALA A 361 -0.25 -8.89 36.13
C ALA A 361 -0.97 -7.63 35.61
N TYR A 362 -1.80 -7.76 34.56
CA TYR A 362 -2.60 -6.65 34.05
C TYR A 362 -3.74 -6.25 34.99
N LEU A 363 -4.30 -7.19 35.77
CA LEU A 363 -5.32 -6.87 36.80
C LEU A 363 -4.77 -5.93 37.87
N GLY A 364 -3.52 -6.17 38.31
CA GLY A 364 -2.82 -5.30 39.25
C GLY A 364 -2.51 -3.91 38.67
N ALA A 365 -2.38 -3.81 37.35
CA ALA A 365 -2.10 -2.55 36.66
C ALA A 365 -3.37 -1.75 36.27
N ALA A 366 -4.57 -2.29 36.47
CA ALA A 366 -5.80 -1.71 35.92
C ALA A 366 -6.31 -0.44 36.64
N PHE A 367 -6.85 0.51 35.86
CA PHE A 367 -7.74 1.56 36.36
C PHE A 367 -9.10 1.00 36.79
N ALA A 368 -9.65 0.10 35.99
CA ALA A 368 -10.93 -0.53 36.20
C ALA A 368 -10.88 -1.96 35.65
N ASN A 369 -11.36 -2.88 36.48
CA ASN A 369 -11.57 -4.28 36.15
C ASN A 369 -13.07 -4.44 35.96
N VAL A 370 -13.49 -4.88 34.79
CA VAL A 370 -14.88 -4.81 34.34
C VAL A 370 -15.37 -6.22 34.05
N THR A 371 -16.37 -6.67 34.78
CA THR A 371 -17.09 -7.91 34.47
C THR A 371 -18.37 -7.54 33.74
N PHE A 372 -18.65 -8.22 32.63
CA PHE A 372 -19.93 -8.11 31.95
C PHE A 372 -20.63 -9.45 31.88
N LEU A 373 -21.96 -9.41 31.95
CA LEU A 373 -22.86 -10.53 31.75
C LEU A 373 -23.99 -10.08 30.83
N SER A 374 -24.11 -10.74 29.70
CA SER A 374 -25.03 -10.38 28.63
C SER A 374 -25.89 -11.55 28.22
N ARG A 375 -27.12 -11.27 27.78
CA ARG A 375 -28.00 -12.21 27.12
C ARG A 375 -28.71 -11.53 25.96
N THR A 376 -28.78 -12.21 24.83
CA THR A 376 -29.58 -11.80 23.68
C THR A 376 -30.45 -12.94 23.20
N ARG A 377 -31.75 -12.69 22.99
CA ARG A 377 -32.71 -13.68 22.47
C ARG A 377 -33.05 -13.43 20.99
N GLU A 378 -32.37 -12.52 20.32
CA GLU A 378 -32.68 -12.18 18.93
C GLU A 378 -31.98 -13.16 17.96
N ILE A 379 -32.77 -13.82 17.10
CA ILE A 379 -32.28 -14.65 16.00
C ILE A 379 -31.72 -13.70 14.94
N THR A 380 -30.44 -13.35 15.02
CA THR A 380 -29.75 -12.73 13.90
C THR A 380 -29.33 -13.84 12.94
N THR A 381 -29.97 -13.91 11.77
CA THR A 381 -29.37 -14.53 10.59
C THR A 381 -28.21 -13.64 10.18
N VAL A 382 -26.99 -14.03 10.54
CA VAL A 382 -25.78 -13.39 9.99
C VAL A 382 -25.56 -14.05 8.64
N TYR A 383 -25.37 -13.26 7.59
CA TYR A 383 -25.02 -13.78 6.28
C TYR A 383 -23.49 -13.77 6.17
N ASP A 384 -22.91 -14.89 5.74
CA ASP A 384 -21.48 -14.92 5.36
C ASP A 384 -21.22 -14.03 4.13
N GLU A 385 -19.95 -13.78 3.76
CA GLU A 385 -19.58 -13.07 2.52
C GLU A 385 -20.24 -13.70 1.27
N ASP A 386 -20.53 -15.00 1.31
CA ASP A 386 -21.23 -15.75 0.27
C ASP A 386 -22.78 -15.68 0.35
N ARG A 387 -23.35 -14.87 1.26
CA ARG A 387 -24.79 -14.71 1.52
C ARG A 387 -25.52 -15.99 1.97
N GLU A 388 -24.79 -16.97 2.49
CA GLU A 388 -25.37 -18.13 3.18
C GLU A 388 -25.86 -17.70 4.58
N PRO A 389 -27.11 -18.03 4.98
CA PRO A 389 -27.62 -17.67 6.30
C PRO A 389 -26.98 -18.53 7.39
N ILE A 390 -26.04 -17.95 8.15
CA ILE A 390 -25.53 -18.51 9.39
C ILE A 390 -26.62 -18.31 10.45
N ARG A 391 -27.30 -19.41 10.79
CA ARG A 391 -28.17 -19.45 11.96
C ARG A 391 -27.30 -19.56 13.21
N LEU A 392 -27.16 -18.48 13.97
CA LEU A 392 -26.64 -18.49 15.34
C LEU A 392 -27.64 -19.12 16.34
N SER A 393 -28.37 -20.15 15.90
CA SER A 393 -29.42 -20.81 16.67
C SER A 393 -29.11 -22.30 16.77
N ASP A 394 -28.17 -22.65 17.63
CA ASP A 394 -28.24 -23.96 18.26
C ASP A 394 -29.17 -23.82 19.48
N PRO A 395 -30.35 -24.47 19.52
CA PRO A 395 -31.22 -24.47 20.69
C PRO A 395 -30.60 -25.15 21.92
N SER A 396 -29.41 -25.75 21.80
CA SER A 396 -28.66 -26.37 22.90
C SER A 396 -27.52 -25.53 23.48
N LEU A 397 -27.22 -24.34 22.93
CA LEU A 397 -26.18 -23.44 23.46
C LEU A 397 -26.78 -22.32 24.31
N PRO A 398 -26.18 -22.00 25.47
CA PRO A 398 -26.65 -20.91 26.32
C PRO A 398 -26.50 -19.55 25.61
N TYR A 399 -27.62 -18.84 25.42
CA TYR A 399 -27.72 -17.50 24.79
C TYR A 399 -27.15 -16.36 25.67
N PHE A 400 -26.13 -16.64 26.47
CA PHE A 400 -25.50 -15.66 27.34
C PHE A 400 -23.98 -15.63 27.12
N ALA A 401 -23.40 -14.45 27.30
CA ALA A 401 -21.96 -14.21 27.21
C ALA A 401 -21.50 -13.53 28.49
N ALA A 402 -20.39 -13.99 29.03
CA ALA A 402 -19.75 -13.35 30.17
C ALA A 402 -18.26 -13.18 29.93
N GLY A 403 -17.70 -12.09 30.42
CA GLY A 403 -16.28 -11.85 30.27
C GLY A 403 -15.77 -10.85 31.29
N VAL A 404 -14.46 -10.89 31.48
CA VAL A 404 -13.73 -9.95 32.32
C VAL A 404 -12.79 -9.16 31.43
N CYS A 405 -12.89 -7.84 31.48
CA CYS A 405 -12.04 -6.90 30.76
C CYS A 405 -11.28 -6.04 31.75
N SER A 406 -9.98 -5.88 31.56
CA SER A 406 -9.15 -4.97 32.36
C SER A 406 -8.73 -3.81 31.51
N LEU A 407 -8.84 -2.58 32.02
CA LEU A 407 -8.35 -1.37 31.36
C LEU A 407 -7.23 -0.76 32.21
N TRP A 408 -6.04 -0.59 31.64
CA TRP A 408 -4.87 -0.08 32.35
C TRP A 408 -4.15 1.04 31.59
N PRO A 409 -3.45 1.95 32.30
CA PRO A 409 -2.54 2.90 31.68
C PRO A 409 -1.34 2.19 31.09
N CYS A 410 -0.99 2.54 29.87
CA CYS A 410 0.16 1.96 29.17
C CYS A 410 0.90 3.01 28.34
N LEU A 411 2.19 2.82 28.17
CA LEU A 411 2.97 3.49 27.16
C LEU A 411 2.78 2.75 25.83
N GLN A 412 2.34 3.45 24.78
CA GLN A 412 2.13 2.91 23.44
C GLN A 412 3.18 3.46 22.50
N TYR A 413 3.77 2.58 21.69
CA TYR A 413 4.79 2.94 20.71
C TYR A 413 4.19 2.89 19.31
N TYR A 414 4.47 3.91 18.49
CA TYR A 414 3.87 4.08 17.18
C TYR A 414 4.90 4.22 16.06
N GLN A 415 4.56 3.65 14.91
CA GLN A 415 5.18 3.95 13.63
C GLN A 415 4.27 4.93 12.87
N GLY A 416 4.72 6.18 12.75
CA GLY A 416 4.06 7.22 11.99
C GLY A 416 4.61 7.28 10.56
N LYS A 417 3.72 7.42 9.58
CA LYS A 417 4.09 7.73 8.20
C LYS A 417 3.04 8.64 7.59
N VAL A 418 3.46 9.51 6.68
CA VAL A 418 2.53 10.30 5.88
C VAL A 418 2.28 9.56 4.58
N ASN A 419 1.01 9.32 4.27
CA ASN A 419 0.58 8.76 3.01
C ASN A 419 -0.53 9.62 2.42
N ASN A 420 -0.37 10.09 1.19
CA ASN A 420 -1.28 11.02 0.52
C ASN A 420 -1.63 12.25 1.39
N GLY A 421 -0.65 12.82 2.08
CA GLY A 421 -0.86 13.99 2.95
C GLY A 421 -1.62 13.70 4.25
N THR A 422 -1.82 12.43 4.61
CA THR A 422 -2.45 12.03 5.87
C THR A 422 -1.45 11.30 6.77
N LEU A 423 -1.38 11.68 8.05
CA LEU A 423 -0.59 10.94 9.03
C LEU A 423 -1.32 9.64 9.37
N VAL A 424 -0.64 8.51 9.17
CA VAL A 424 -1.09 7.18 9.55
C VAL A 424 -0.16 6.66 10.64
N GLU A 425 -0.74 6.38 11.80
CA GLU A 425 -0.02 5.85 12.96
C GLU A 425 -0.39 4.38 13.18
N LYS A 426 0.62 3.52 13.20
CA LYS A 426 0.46 2.11 13.51
C LYS A 426 1.03 1.84 14.90
N LYS A 427 0.19 1.37 15.82
CA LYS A 427 0.65 0.87 17.13
C LYS A 427 1.52 -0.38 16.93
N LEU A 428 2.73 -0.35 17.45
CA LEU A 428 3.70 -1.45 17.37
C LEU A 428 3.63 -2.34 18.62
N LEU A 429 3.80 -1.74 19.80
CA LEU A 429 3.80 -2.43 21.08
C LEU A 429 3.29 -1.51 22.19
N ASN A 430 3.02 -2.09 23.34
CA ASN A 430 2.57 -1.38 24.53
C ASN A 430 3.18 -1.98 25.80
N GLU A 431 3.42 -1.13 26.79
CA GLU A 431 3.98 -1.52 28.09
C GLU A 431 3.11 -0.94 29.21
N PRO A 432 2.72 -1.72 30.23
CA PRO A 432 1.99 -1.19 31.38
C PRO A 432 2.79 -0.12 32.12
N MET A 433 2.09 0.89 32.64
CA MET A 433 2.69 1.86 33.56
C MET A 433 2.62 1.34 35.00
N TYR A 434 3.62 1.70 35.80
CA TYR A 434 3.76 1.20 37.17
C TYR A 434 3.90 2.34 38.19
N PRO A 435 3.62 2.09 39.48
CA PRO A 435 3.79 3.10 40.53
C PRO A 435 5.22 3.61 40.64
N ASP A 436 5.37 4.93 40.78
CA ASP A 436 6.65 5.59 41.01
C ASP A 436 6.94 5.69 42.51
N ALA A 437 7.97 5.00 42.99
CA ALA A 437 8.26 4.79 44.40
C ALA A 437 9.36 5.68 44.98
N ILE A 438 9.68 6.80 44.32
CA ILE A 438 10.70 7.76 44.79
C ILE A 438 10.35 8.33 46.16
N ASP A 439 9.05 8.51 46.44
CA ASP A 439 8.57 9.22 47.63
C ASP A 439 8.34 8.31 48.86
N PHE A 440 8.74 7.02 48.84
CA PHE A 440 8.25 6.03 49.82
C PHE A 440 9.31 5.16 50.51
N ALA A 441 8.91 4.62 51.68
CA ALA A 441 9.69 3.71 52.51
C ALA A 441 9.55 2.24 52.03
N GLU A 442 10.61 1.45 52.22
CA GLU A 442 10.81 0.09 51.70
C GLU A 442 9.75 -0.94 52.13
N ASN A 443 8.95 -0.64 53.16
CA ASN A 443 8.00 -1.56 53.78
C ASN A 443 6.67 -1.75 53.02
N ASP A 444 6.35 -0.90 52.04
CA ASP A 444 5.08 -0.95 51.31
C ASP A 444 5.12 -1.89 50.08
N GLN A 445 6.29 -2.46 49.76
CA GLN A 445 6.55 -3.22 48.53
C GLN A 445 5.70 -4.49 48.40
N GLU A 446 5.33 -5.13 49.51
CA GLU A 446 4.45 -6.31 49.52
C GLU A 446 2.96 -5.96 49.30
N VAL A 447 2.55 -4.74 49.66
CA VAL A 447 1.19 -4.21 49.46
C VAL A 447 1.01 -3.73 48.01
N LEU A 448 2.07 -3.15 47.43
CA LEU A 448 2.14 -2.62 46.07
C LEU A 448 1.85 -3.64 44.95
N SER A 449 2.12 -4.93 45.20
CA SER A 449 1.89 -6.01 44.21
C SER A 449 0.47 -6.58 44.21
N LYS A 450 -0.35 -6.26 45.22
CA LYS A 450 -1.65 -6.91 45.47
C LYS A 450 -2.86 -6.00 45.23
N VAL A 451 -2.66 -4.71 44.98
CA VAL A 451 -3.74 -3.72 44.81
C VAL A 451 -3.75 -3.13 43.40
N PRO A 452 -4.91 -3.10 42.70
CA PRO A 452 -5.02 -2.48 41.39
C PRO A 452 -4.59 -1.00 41.37
N VAL A 453 -3.94 -0.55 40.29
CA VAL A 453 -3.50 0.84 40.09
C VAL A 453 -4.61 1.86 40.32
N GLY A 454 -5.86 1.53 39.97
CA GLY A 454 -7.02 2.40 40.21
C GLY A 454 -7.30 2.71 41.69
N LYS A 455 -6.84 1.86 42.61
CA LYS A 455 -7.07 1.97 44.06
C LYS A 455 -5.88 2.51 44.86
N LEU A 456 -4.77 2.79 44.20
CA LEU A 456 -3.60 3.36 44.87
C LEU A 456 -3.90 4.76 45.44
N PRO A 457 -3.23 5.18 46.53
CA PRO A 457 -3.39 6.51 47.13
C PRO A 457 -3.29 7.64 46.11
N VAL A 458 -4.15 8.67 46.20
CA VAL A 458 -4.26 9.74 45.18
C VAL A 458 -2.95 10.53 44.98
N SER A 459 -2.04 10.51 45.96
CA SER A 459 -0.71 11.12 45.84
C SER A 459 0.24 10.34 44.94
N TRP A 460 -0.07 9.08 44.60
CA TRP A 460 0.85 8.20 43.89
C TRP A 460 0.74 8.35 42.39
N ASN A 461 1.86 8.78 41.80
CA ASN A 461 2.04 8.84 40.35
C ASN A 461 2.32 7.45 39.79
N ILE A 462 2.00 7.27 38.52
CA ILE A 462 2.45 6.12 37.74
C ILE A 462 3.35 6.61 36.62
N THR A 463 4.39 5.83 36.34
CA THR A 463 5.47 6.17 35.44
C THR A 463 5.76 5.00 34.51
N ALA A 464 6.07 5.32 33.25
CA ALA A 464 6.74 4.41 32.32
C ALA A 464 7.96 5.11 31.74
N ILE A 465 8.98 4.33 31.43
CA ILE A 465 10.20 4.80 30.78
C ILE A 465 10.16 4.28 29.36
N GLN A 466 10.34 5.18 28.39
CA GLN A 466 10.44 4.80 27.00
C GLN A 466 11.77 4.06 26.76
N SER A 467 11.71 2.85 26.19
CA SER A 467 12.89 2.17 25.64
C SER A 467 12.61 1.56 24.27
N PRO A 468 13.43 1.85 23.24
CA PRO A 468 14.56 2.77 23.27
C PRO A 468 14.08 4.23 23.43
N CYS A 469 14.74 4.98 24.32
CA CYS A 469 14.47 6.40 24.47
C CYS A 469 15.15 7.17 23.34
N ARG A 470 14.40 8.07 22.70
CA ARG A 470 14.94 8.98 21.70
C ARG A 470 15.24 10.33 22.32
N MET A 471 16.51 10.73 22.29
CA MET A 471 16.94 12.08 22.61
C MET A 471 17.72 12.62 21.42
N ASP A 472 17.24 13.73 20.86
CA ASP A 472 17.76 14.32 19.62
C ASP A 472 17.79 13.29 18.47
N ASP A 473 18.96 13.12 17.84
CA ASP A 473 19.22 12.19 16.74
C ASP A 473 19.73 10.82 17.22
N SER A 474 19.72 10.55 18.54
CA SER A 474 20.23 9.31 19.15
C SER A 474 19.13 8.54 19.88
N ALA A 475 19.25 7.22 19.88
CA ALA A 475 18.36 6.30 20.57
C ALA A 475 19.17 5.50 21.60
N TYR A 476 18.66 5.42 22.82
CA TYR A 476 19.32 4.81 23.97
C TYR A 476 18.44 3.68 24.49
N ASP A 477 18.98 2.47 24.63
CA ASP A 477 18.27 1.37 25.27
C ASP A 477 18.50 1.38 26.79
N TYR A 478 17.80 0.53 27.53
CA TYR A 478 17.93 0.41 28.98
C TYR A 478 19.38 0.19 29.44
N GLY A 479 20.20 -0.55 28.68
CA GLY A 479 21.62 -0.75 29.00
C GLY A 479 22.44 0.53 28.91
N ASP A 480 22.17 1.36 27.90
CA ASP A 480 22.82 2.67 27.71
C ASP A 480 22.37 3.68 28.77
N LEU A 481 21.10 3.60 29.18
CA LEU A 481 20.53 4.41 30.27
C LEU A 481 21.11 4.02 31.64
N GLN A 482 21.49 2.75 31.85
CA GLN A 482 22.09 2.24 33.09
C GLN A 482 23.60 2.56 33.20
N ALA A 483 24.32 2.54 32.09
CA ALA A 483 25.76 2.78 32.04
C ALA A 483 26.09 4.28 32.10
N ARG A 484 25.94 4.90 33.28
CA ARG A 484 26.49 6.22 33.69
C ARG A 484 26.93 7.14 32.53
N ASP A 485 26.06 8.03 32.06
CA ASP A 485 26.43 9.37 31.55
C ASP A 485 25.25 10.19 30.98
N VAL A 486 24.01 10.01 31.47
CA VAL A 486 22.86 10.77 30.97
C VAL A 486 23.04 12.29 31.07
N GLY A 487 23.52 12.79 32.21
CA GLY A 487 23.86 14.21 32.41
C GLY A 487 25.13 14.68 31.68
N GLN A 488 25.92 13.78 31.10
CA GLN A 488 27.08 14.11 30.24
C GLN A 488 26.76 14.03 28.74
N LEU A 489 25.79 13.20 28.34
CA LEU A 489 25.32 13.05 26.96
C LEU A 489 24.56 14.27 26.45
N ASN A 490 23.90 15.02 27.34
CA ASN A 490 23.28 16.30 27.00
C ASN A 490 23.24 17.26 28.20
N HIS A 491 24.03 18.33 28.17
CA HIS A 491 24.03 19.37 29.22
C HIS A 491 22.70 20.15 29.35
N LEU A 492 21.73 19.88 28.46
CA LEU A 492 20.40 20.49 28.43
C LEU A 492 19.29 19.58 28.94
N ALA A 493 19.54 18.27 29.09
CA ALA A 493 18.54 17.33 29.58
C ALA A 493 18.44 17.43 31.11
N LYS A 494 17.24 17.71 31.62
CA LYS A 494 16.97 17.60 33.05
C LYS A 494 16.78 16.12 33.38
N ASP A 495 17.48 15.64 34.40
CA ASP A 495 17.30 14.28 34.88
C ASP A 495 16.07 14.17 35.78
N SER A 496 15.26 13.17 35.53
CA SER A 496 14.17 12.74 36.41
C SER A 496 14.60 11.52 37.20
N LYS A 497 14.54 11.60 38.53
CA LYS A 497 14.63 10.39 39.37
C LYS A 497 13.39 9.55 39.13
N VAL A 498 13.50 8.23 39.00
CA VAL A 498 12.37 7.29 38.86
C VAL A 498 12.68 6.04 39.67
N ARG A 499 11.72 5.52 40.43
CA ARG A 499 11.87 4.20 41.08
C ARG A 499 10.64 3.35 40.77
N ILE A 500 10.72 2.53 39.73
CA ILE A 500 9.57 1.72 39.32
C ILE A 500 9.42 0.51 40.24
N VAL A 501 8.26 0.36 40.89
CA VAL A 501 7.89 -0.86 41.63
C VAL A 501 7.02 -1.72 40.72
N SER A 502 7.55 -2.86 40.30
CA SER A 502 6.89 -3.74 39.35
C SER A 502 6.82 -5.17 39.89
N PRO A 503 5.85 -6.02 39.50
CA PRO A 503 5.77 -7.41 39.94
C PRO A 503 7.02 -8.21 39.57
N ALA A 504 7.22 -9.36 40.24
CA ALA A 504 8.46 -10.15 40.34
C ALA A 504 9.13 -10.68 39.04
N ASN A 505 8.84 -10.11 37.86
CA ASN A 505 9.47 -10.41 36.56
C ASN A 505 9.69 -9.17 35.68
N ALA A 506 9.47 -7.97 36.19
CA ALA A 506 9.83 -6.76 35.48
C ALA A 506 11.32 -6.44 35.66
N PRO A 507 11.93 -5.67 34.75
CA PRO A 507 13.34 -5.34 34.84
C PRO A 507 13.63 -4.75 36.22
N ASP A 508 14.62 -5.28 36.94
CA ASP A 508 15.20 -4.55 38.06
C ASP A 508 15.69 -3.22 37.49
N TYR A 509 15.05 -2.13 37.87
CA TYR A 509 15.43 -0.78 37.47
C TYR A 509 16.26 -0.16 38.60
N PRO A 510 17.60 -0.35 38.64
CA PRO A 510 18.48 0.33 39.61
C PRO A 510 18.65 1.83 39.30
N VAL A 511 17.85 2.39 38.40
CA VAL A 511 18.13 3.67 37.72
C VAL A 511 17.62 4.84 38.57
N GLU A 512 18.49 5.45 39.36
CA GLU A 512 18.17 6.66 40.14
C GLU A 512 17.98 7.92 39.27
N SER A 513 18.31 7.91 37.98
CA SER A 513 18.20 9.08 37.09
C SER A 513 18.03 8.70 35.61
N VAL A 514 16.90 9.09 35.01
CA VAL A 514 16.55 8.91 33.59
C VAL A 514 16.31 10.30 32.99
N PRO A 515 16.65 10.58 31.72
CA PRO A 515 16.35 11.88 31.12
C PRO A 515 14.84 12.16 31.16
N GLU A 516 14.43 13.39 31.53
CA GLU A 516 13.01 13.77 31.64
C GLU A 516 12.24 13.53 30.34
N SER A 517 12.88 13.67 29.18
CA SER A 517 12.28 13.41 27.87
C SER A 517 11.89 11.95 27.61
N CYS A 518 12.47 11.00 28.36
CA CYS A 518 12.15 9.57 28.25
C CYS A 518 11.06 9.12 29.23
N VAL A 519 10.65 10.00 30.14
CA VAL A 519 9.84 9.65 31.30
C VAL A 519 8.40 10.09 31.09
N PHE A 520 7.51 9.11 30.98
CA PHE A 520 6.08 9.34 30.81
C PHE A 520 5.38 9.19 32.17
N ARG A 521 4.87 10.30 32.71
CA ARG A 521 4.24 10.36 34.03
C ARG A 521 2.76 10.70 33.96
N MET A 522 1.95 9.96 34.71
CA MET A 522 0.56 10.30 34.98
C MET A 522 0.40 10.64 36.46
N SER A 523 -0.10 11.85 36.72
CA SER A 523 -0.34 12.30 38.09
C SER A 523 -1.35 11.42 38.83
N GLY A 524 -1.14 11.20 40.13
CA GLY A 524 -2.06 10.40 40.94
C GLY A 524 -3.49 10.94 40.97
N ALA A 525 -3.68 12.26 40.93
CA ALA A 525 -4.99 12.89 40.82
C ALA A 525 -5.69 12.54 39.49
N PHE A 526 -4.97 12.60 38.37
CA PHE A 526 -5.52 12.22 37.06
C PHE A 526 -5.89 10.72 37.03
N ARG A 527 -4.98 9.86 37.49
CA ARG A 527 -5.20 8.41 37.62
C ARG A 527 -6.44 8.09 38.44
N ALA A 528 -6.56 8.66 39.65
CA ALA A 528 -7.70 8.40 40.53
C ALA A 528 -9.03 8.88 39.91
N THR A 529 -9.01 10.02 39.23
CA THR A 529 -10.19 10.55 38.52
C THR A 529 -10.58 9.65 37.34
N MET A 530 -9.60 9.16 36.57
CA MET A 530 -9.82 8.23 35.46
C MET A 530 -10.37 6.89 35.95
N ALA A 531 -9.79 6.32 37.01
CA ALA A 531 -10.27 5.10 37.64
C ALA A 531 -11.72 5.26 38.11
N SER A 532 -12.06 6.38 38.78
CA SER A 532 -13.44 6.65 39.20
C SER A 532 -14.39 6.82 38.02
N LEU A 533 -13.99 7.53 36.95
CA LEU A 533 -14.82 7.70 35.75
C LEU A 533 -15.11 6.34 35.10
N LEU A 534 -14.08 5.52 34.89
CA LEU A 534 -14.23 4.22 34.24
C LEU A 534 -15.05 3.24 35.09
N SER A 535 -14.69 3.09 36.37
CA SER A 535 -15.32 2.09 37.26
C SER A 535 -16.72 2.46 37.74
N LYS A 536 -17.02 3.75 37.96
CA LYS A 536 -18.31 4.18 38.55
C LYS A 536 -19.28 4.77 37.55
N ASP A 537 -18.78 5.54 36.58
CA ASP A 537 -19.66 6.31 35.69
C ASP A 537 -19.88 5.60 34.34
N ILE A 538 -18.89 4.85 33.83
CA ILE A 538 -18.92 4.25 32.49
C ILE A 538 -19.25 2.76 32.55
N PHE A 539 -18.48 1.98 33.31
CA PHE A 539 -18.60 0.52 33.37
C PHE A 539 -19.35 0.03 34.62
N ASN A 540 -20.43 0.74 34.96
CA ASN A 540 -21.33 0.33 36.03
C ASN A 540 -22.77 0.61 35.62
N GLY A 541 -23.50 -0.44 35.27
CA GLY A 541 -24.89 -0.30 34.87
C GLY A 541 -25.51 -1.58 34.34
N LYS A 542 -26.82 -1.51 34.16
CA LYS A 542 -27.64 -2.54 33.52
C LYS A 542 -28.42 -1.90 32.38
N CYS A 543 -28.22 -2.40 31.17
CA CYS A 543 -29.03 -2.05 30.01
C CYS A 543 -29.98 -3.20 29.71
N SER A 544 -31.28 -2.94 29.66
CA SER A 544 -32.28 -3.92 29.23
C SER A 544 -33.17 -3.34 28.14
N ARG A 545 -33.41 -4.12 27.08
CA ARG A 545 -34.35 -3.73 26.03
C ARG A 545 -35.77 -4.02 26.53
N LYS A 546 -36.52 -2.97 26.85
CA LYS A 546 -37.96 -3.12 27.14
C LYS A 546 -38.67 -3.70 25.92
N LYS A 547 -39.53 -4.70 26.15
CA LYS A 547 -40.43 -5.22 25.12
C LYS A 547 -41.31 -4.05 24.66
N SER A 548 -41.36 -3.76 23.36
CA SER A 548 -42.31 -2.81 22.81
C SER A 548 -43.70 -3.30 23.19
N THR A 549 -44.33 -2.66 24.16
CA THR A 549 -45.78 -2.76 24.33
C THR A 549 -46.34 -2.18 23.06
N ASN A 550 -46.83 -3.04 22.15
CA ASN A 550 -47.76 -2.59 21.14
C ASN A 550 -48.88 -1.91 21.90
N ASP A 551 -48.90 -0.57 21.86
CA ASP A 551 -50.10 0.18 22.16
C ASP A 551 -51.18 -0.43 21.26
N THR A 552 -52.12 -1.09 21.91
CA THR A 552 -53.40 -1.44 21.33
C THR A 552 -54.12 -0.13 21.02
N LEU A 553 -53.76 0.50 19.89
CA LEU A 553 -54.66 1.36 19.14
C LEU A 553 -55.67 0.44 18.43
N ASN A 554 -56.56 -0.16 19.23
CA ASN A 554 -57.84 -0.64 18.74
C ASN A 554 -58.80 0.55 18.79
N SER A 555 -59.13 1.02 17.58
CA SER A 555 -60.46 1.49 17.12
C SER A 555 -61.55 1.72 18.16
#